data_AF-A0A0D3ETV7-F1
#
_entry.id   AF-A0A0D3ETV7-F1
#
_cell.length_a   1.000
_cell.length_b   1.000
_cell.length_c   1.000
_cell.angle_alpha   90.00
_cell.angle_beta   90.00
_cell.angle_gamma   90.00
#
_symmetry.space_group_name_H-M   'P 1'
#
loop_
_entity.id
_entity.type
_entity.pdbx_description
1 polymer ?
#
loop_
_entity_poly.entity_id
_entity_poly.type
_entity_poly.pdbx_seq_one_letter_code
_entity_poly.pdbx_strand_id
1 'polypeptide(L)'
;MPESRIEHYGCVADMLSRAGRLDEAEELIALLAACRAHGDVERTERVRRQMRRSEIDKVPGCSLIEIDGVVHEFKAIPANSIR
;
A
#
# COMPACT_ATOMS: atom_id res chain seq x y z
N MET A 1 6.83 8.58 8.66
CA MET A 1 6.09 7.90 7.57
C MET A 1 6.74 6.56 7.31
N PRO A 2 6.12 5.40 7.60
CA PRO A 2 6.49 4.20 6.87
C PRO A 2 6.02 4.42 5.43
N GLU A 3 6.97 4.57 4.52
CA GLU A 3 6.78 5.03 3.14
C GLU A 3 5.70 4.20 2.42
N SER A 4 4.52 4.75 2.16
CA SER A 4 3.75 4.34 0.98
C SER A 4 3.90 5.37 -0.09
N ARG A 5 4.87 5.13 -0.98
CA ARG A 5 4.85 5.72 -2.32
C ARG A 5 3.53 5.32 -3.00
N ILE A 6 3.02 6.17 -3.89
CA ILE A 6 1.75 5.95 -4.63
C ILE A 6 1.76 4.60 -5.35
N GLU A 7 2.95 4.16 -5.78
CA GLU A 7 3.25 2.83 -6.33
C GLU A 7 2.66 1.67 -5.51
N HIS A 8 2.54 1.82 -4.19
CA HIS A 8 1.97 0.79 -3.32
C HIS A 8 0.46 0.62 -3.48
N TYR A 9 -0.26 1.59 -4.06
CA TYR A 9 -1.71 1.47 -4.31
C TYR A 9 -2.03 1.09 -5.75
N GLY A 10 -1.02 0.83 -6.58
CA GLY A 10 -1.19 0.43 -7.99
C GLY A 10 -2.11 -0.78 -8.15
N CYS A 11 -1.98 -1.80 -7.30
CA CYS A 11 -2.88 -2.97 -7.35
C CYS A 11 -4.35 -2.60 -7.05
N VAL A 12 -4.59 -1.64 -6.14
CA VAL A 12 -5.96 -1.22 -5.80
C VAL A 12 -6.57 -0.42 -6.95
N ALA A 13 -5.78 0.46 -7.56
CA ALA A 13 -6.19 1.17 -8.76
C ALA A 13 -6.49 0.20 -9.92
N ASP A 14 -5.62 -0.78 -10.19
CA ASP A 14 -5.85 -1.81 -11.22
C ASP A 14 -7.11 -2.63 -10.95
N MET A 15 -7.35 -3.06 -9.70
CA MET A 15 -8.57 -3.77 -9.32
C MET A 15 -9.83 -2.93 -9.59
N LEU A 16 -9.82 -1.65 -9.19
CA LEU A 16 -10.94 -0.73 -9.44
C LEU A 16 -11.15 -0.52 -10.96
N SER A 17 -10.07 -0.36 -11.72
CA SER A 17 -10.14 -0.22 -13.18
C SER A 17 -10.73 -1.45 -13.85
N ARG A 18 -10.31 -2.66 -13.47
CA ARG A 18 -10.86 -3.93 -14.00
C ARG A 18 -12.32 -4.15 -13.62
N ALA A 19 -12.75 -3.61 -12.46
CA ALA A 19 -14.14 -3.63 -12.03
C ALA A 19 -15.02 -2.56 -12.73
N GLY A 20 -14.45 -1.73 -13.62
CA GLY A 20 -15.15 -0.63 -14.28
C GLY A 20 -15.38 0.60 -13.40
N ARG A 21 -14.79 0.63 -12.20
CA ARG A 21 -14.92 1.71 -11.21
C ARG A 21 -13.84 2.76 -11.42
N LEU A 22 -13.81 3.35 -12.61
CA LEU A 22 -12.73 4.24 -13.05
C LEU A 22 -12.64 5.53 -12.22
N ASP A 23 -13.78 6.14 -11.90
CA ASP A 23 -13.83 7.37 -11.10
C ASP A 23 -13.20 7.16 -9.71
N GLU A 24 -13.46 6.01 -9.08
CA GLU A 24 -12.89 5.68 -7.78
C GLU A 24 -11.38 5.40 -7.86
N ALA A 25 -10.93 4.78 -8.96
CA ALA A 25 -9.51 4.56 -9.19
C ALA A 25 -8.77 5.91 -9.36
N GLU A 26 -9.35 6.83 -10.13
CA GLU A 26 -8.80 8.17 -10.34
C GLU A 26 -8.80 8.99 -9.05
N GLU A 27 -9.92 9.02 -8.33
CA GLU A 27 -10.03 9.75 -7.06
C GLU A 27 -9.00 9.24 -6.05
N LEU A 28 -8.82 7.92 -5.96
CA LEU A 28 -7.82 7.33 -5.06
C LEU A 28 -6.40 7.81 -5.39
N ILE A 29 -6.01 7.75 -6.66
CA ILE A 29 -4.65 8.13 -7.08
C ILE A 29 -4.44 9.63 -6.90
N ALA A 30 -5.40 10.46 -7.30
CA ALA A 30 -5.35 11.91 -7.13
C ALA A 30 -5.26 12.30 -5.65
N LEU A 31 -6.07 11.68 -4.78
CA LEU A 31 -6.09 11.93 -3.35
C LEU A 31 -4.73 11.59 -2.72
N LEU A 32 -4.17 10.41 -3.02
CA LEU A 32 -2.88 9.99 -2.49
C LEU A 32 -1.72 10.87 -2.99
N ALA A 33 -1.77 11.30 -4.26
CA ALA A 33 -0.80 12.23 -4.82
C ALA A 33 -0.84 13.59 -4.12
N ALA A 34 -2.03 14.16 -3.93
CA ALA A 34 -2.22 15.41 -3.22
C ALA A 34 -1.77 15.29 -1.75
N CYS A 35 -2.15 14.22 -1.05
CA CYS A 35 -1.72 13.99 0.32
C CYS A 35 -0.19 13.91 0.43
N ARG A 36 0.47 13.25 -0.52
CA ARG A 36 1.94 13.21 -0.58
C ARG A 36 2.54 14.60 -0.80
N ALA A 37 2.00 15.37 -1.75
CA ALA A 37 2.51 16.70 -2.09
C ALA A 37 2.37 17.69 -0.92
N HIS A 38 1.29 17.58 -0.14
CA HIS A 38 1.02 18.45 1.00
C HIS A 38 1.48 17.88 2.35
N GLY A 39 2.02 16.66 2.39
CA GLY A 39 2.37 15.98 3.63
C GLY A 39 1.16 15.71 4.53
N ASP A 40 -0.04 15.52 3.95
CA ASP A 40 -1.28 15.24 4.67
C ASP A 40 -1.35 13.75 5.08
N VAL A 41 -0.70 13.47 6.20
CA VAL A 41 -0.56 12.13 6.77
C VAL A 41 -1.88 11.60 7.29
N GLU A 42 -2.66 12.46 7.94
CA GLU A 42 -3.92 12.08 8.58
C GLU A 42 -4.91 11.58 7.54
N ARG A 43 -5.05 12.32 6.43
CA ARG A 43 -5.94 11.93 5.34
C ARG A 43 -5.47 10.64 4.66
N THR A 44 -4.16 10.45 4.50
CA THR A 44 -3.60 9.19 3.98
C THR A 44 -3.92 8.00 4.90
N GLU A 45 -3.76 8.16 6.21
CA GLU A 45 -4.08 7.12 7.19
C GLU A 45 -5.58 6.81 7.24
N ARG A 46 -6.43 7.82 7.03
CA ARG A 46 -7.88 7.64 6.90
C ARG A 46 -8.24 6.76 5.71
N VAL A 47 -7.65 7.02 4.53
CA VAL A 47 -7.83 6.20 3.33
C VAL A 47 -7.36 4.77 3.58
N ARG A 48 -6.17 4.59 4.17
CA ARG A 48 -5.63 3.28 4.56
C ARG A 48 -6.57 2.51 5.49
N ARG A 49 -7.12 3.20 6.49
CA ARG A 49 -8.07 2.61 7.43
C ARG A 49 -9.36 2.18 6.73
N GLN A 50 -9.83 2.97 5.77
CA GLN A 50 -11.02 2.62 5.00
C GLN A 50 -10.78 1.39 4.11
N MET A 51 -9.64 1.31 3.43
CA MET A 51 -9.26 0.12 2.66
C MET A 51 -9.24 -1.15 3.50
N ARG A 52 -8.61 -1.11 4.69
CA ARG A 52 -8.61 -2.25 5.62
C ARG A 52 -10.02 -2.66 6.05
N ARG A 53 -10.91 -1.68 6.28
CA ARG A 53 -12.32 -1.93 6.63
C ARG A 53 -13.11 -2.56 5.48
N SER A 54 -12.70 -2.31 4.25
CA SER A 54 -13.24 -2.93 3.05
C SER A 54 -12.54 -4.24 2.69
N GLU A 55 -11.74 -4.81 3.61
CA GLU A 55 -10.97 -6.06 3.41
C GLU A 55 -9.95 -5.99 2.27
N ILE A 56 -9.55 -4.77 1.90
CA ILE A 56 -8.50 -4.51 0.92
C ILE A 56 -7.18 -4.41 1.68
N ASP A 57 -6.54 -5.55 1.89
CA ASP A 57 -5.22 -5.63 2.50
C ASP A 57 -4.11 -5.71 1.46
N LYS A 58 -3.03 -4.97 1.72
CA LYS A 58 -1.81 -5.08 0.93
C LYS A 58 -1.06 -6.32 1.40
N VAL A 59 -0.85 -7.26 0.48
CA VAL A 59 0.09 -8.36 0.71
C VAL A 59 1.46 -7.76 0.98
N PRO A 60 2.12 -8.09 2.11
CA PRO A 60 3.42 -7.54 2.40
C PRO A 60 4.47 -8.03 1.38
N GLY A 61 5.42 -7.16 1.05
CA GLY A 61 6.55 -7.54 0.19
C GLY A 61 7.44 -8.57 0.89
N CYS A 62 7.96 -9.53 0.13
CA CYS A 62 8.97 -10.47 0.57
C CYS A 62 10.29 -10.23 -0.19
N SER A 63 11.42 -10.41 0.47
CA SER A 63 12.74 -10.45 -0.15
C SER A 63 13.42 -11.75 0.21
N LEU A 64 14.19 -12.31 -0.72
CA LEU A 64 14.94 -13.56 -0.54
C LEU A 64 16.42 -13.25 -0.70
N ILE A 65 17.23 -13.73 0.22
CA ILE A 65 18.69 -13.64 0.15
C ILE A 65 19.26 -15.05 0.25
N GLU A 66 20.12 -15.43 -0.70
CA GLU A 66 20.80 -16.71 -0.69
C GLU A 66 22.29 -16.53 -0.34
N ILE A 67 22.76 -17.27 0.66
CA ILE A 67 24.17 -17.29 1.09
C ILE A 67 24.56 -18.74 1.33
N ASP A 68 25.61 -19.21 0.67
CA ASP A 68 26.13 -20.58 0.80
C ASP A 68 25.06 -21.68 0.62
N GLY A 69 24.12 -21.46 -0.30
CA GLY A 69 23.00 -22.38 -0.58
C GLY A 69 21.87 -22.34 0.45
N VAL A 70 21.93 -21.44 1.43
CA VAL A 70 20.85 -21.20 2.41
C VAL A 70 20.05 -19.98 2.00
N VAL A 71 18.74 -20.16 1.84
CA VAL A 71 17.80 -19.09 1.51
C VAL A 71 17.18 -18.51 2.77
N HIS A 72 17.30 -17.19 2.92
CA HIS A 72 16.69 -16.41 4.00
C HIS A 72 15.53 -15.57 3.44
N GLU A 73 14.33 -15.74 3.99
CA GLU A 73 13.16 -14.94 3.65
C GLU A 73 12.96 -13.78 4.63
N PHE A 74 12.82 -12.57 4.09
CA PHE A 74 12.56 -11.34 4.84
C PHE A 74 11.19 -10.80 4.43
N LYS A 75 10.23 -10.84 5.35
CA LYS A 75 8.89 -10.29 5.15
C LYS A 75 8.84 -8.86 5.62
N ALA A 76 8.29 -7.96 4.81
CA ALA A 76 7.90 -6.64 5.26
C ALA A 76 6.80 -6.81 6.32
N ILE A 77 7.09 -6.48 7.57
CA ILE A 77 6.09 -6.45 8.63
C ILE A 77 5.71 -5.00 8.93
N PRO A 78 4.42 -4.70 9.17
CA PRO A 78 4.03 -3.38 9.63
C PRO A 78 4.82 -3.00 10.89
N ALA A 79 5.28 -1.75 11.00
CA ALA A 79 6.09 -1.30 12.14
C ALA A 79 5.45 -1.57 13.50
N ASN A 80 4.10 -1.58 13.57
CA ASN A 80 3.33 -1.89 14.79
C ASN A 80 3.24 -3.39 15.13
N SER A 81 3.81 -4.27 14.31
CA SER A 81 3.80 -5.74 14.54
C SER A 81 5.07 -6.23 15.25
N ILE A 82 6.02 -5.34 15.55
CA ILE A 82 7.24 -5.64 16.30
C ILE A 82 6.90 -5.48 17.79
N ARG A 83 6.93 -6.59 18.54
CA ARG A 83 6.85 -6.61 20.01
C ARG A 83 8.24 -6.54 20.62
#